data_AF-A0A183IRW5-F1
#
_entry.id   AF-A0A183IRW5-F1
#
_cell.length_a   1.000
_cell.length_b   1.000
_cell.length_c   1.000
_cell.angle_alpha   90.00
_cell.angle_beta   90.00
_cell.angle_gamma   90.00
#
_symmetry.space_group_name_H-M   'P 1'
#
loop_
_entity.id
_entity.type
_entity.pdbx_description
1 polymer ?
#
loop_
_entity_poly.entity_id
_entity_poly.type
_entity_poly.pdbx_seq_one_letter_code
_entity_poly.pdbx_strand_id
1 'polypeptide(L)'
;MQILSLFYVLLSLDFVYTLNKTQLREQVREMFHHAYSSYMNHAYPADELMPLSCKGRYRGVAPSRGDVDDALGNFSLTLIDSLDTLMVFSDFYEFKHAVKLVSNISFDTDVVVSVFETNIRVVGGLLSGHLLAKILQSEIPENFEWYNDQLLQKAKDVASRLLPAFNTTTGIPYPRVNLKYGLDGNAHNLRYQEDTCTACAGTMILEFAALSRLTNDPVFEQKARTAMDVIWKQRNRFSDLVGSVLNVHSGDWIQRDSGVGAGIDSYYEYCLKAYVLLGDDKFLYRFNTVIIDYCRWC
;
A
#
# COMPACT_ATOMS: atom_id res chain seq x y z
N MET A 1 -32.64 -37.68 41.61
CA MET A 1 -32.01 -38.14 40.35
C MET A 1 -32.43 -37.17 39.23
N GLN A 2 -31.93 -35.93 39.24
CA GLN A 2 -30.68 -35.46 38.60
C GLN A 2 -30.73 -35.17 37.09
N ILE A 3 -31.90 -34.98 36.46
CA ILE A 3 -31.94 -34.57 35.04
C ILE A 3 -32.70 -33.25 34.81
N LEU A 4 -33.61 -32.83 35.69
CA LEU A 4 -34.36 -31.57 35.50
C LEU A 4 -33.65 -30.30 36.02
N SER A 5 -32.60 -30.43 36.83
CA SER A 5 -31.80 -29.31 37.31
C SER A 5 -30.65 -28.91 36.37
N LEU A 6 -30.36 -29.69 35.32
CA LEU A 6 -29.32 -29.34 34.33
C LEU A 6 -29.85 -28.47 33.18
N PHE A 7 -31.15 -28.53 32.86
CA PHE A 7 -31.73 -27.70 31.80
C PHE A 7 -31.86 -26.22 32.18
N TYR A 8 -32.06 -25.91 33.47
CA TYR A 8 -32.11 -24.52 33.94
C TYR A 8 -30.72 -23.88 34.07
N VAL A 9 -29.68 -24.70 34.28
CA VAL A 9 -28.28 -24.24 34.30
C VAL A 9 -27.73 -24.06 32.88
N LEU A 10 -28.24 -24.79 31.89
CA LEU A 10 -27.86 -24.60 30.48
C LEU A 10 -28.61 -23.43 29.80
N LEU A 11 -29.83 -23.10 30.23
CA LEU A 11 -30.55 -21.89 29.78
C LEU A 11 -30.12 -20.59 30.49
N SER A 12 -29.27 -20.68 31.51
CA SER A 12 -28.61 -19.52 32.13
C SER A 12 -27.17 -19.31 31.61
N LEU A 13 -26.74 -20.15 30.66
CA LEU A 13 -25.50 -20.01 29.92
C LEU A 13 -25.74 -19.90 28.40
N ASP A 14 -26.87 -19.31 28.02
CA ASP A 14 -26.89 -18.45 26.83
C ASP A 14 -26.06 -17.20 27.15
N PHE A 15 -24.76 -17.43 27.35
CA PHE A 15 -23.72 -16.43 27.27
C PHE A 15 -23.55 -16.08 25.79
N VAL A 16 -24.64 -15.62 25.19
CA VAL A 16 -24.57 -14.76 24.02
C VAL A 16 -23.92 -13.50 24.57
N TYR A 17 -22.58 -13.47 24.56
CA TYR A 17 -21.87 -12.21 24.49
C TYR A 17 -22.39 -11.55 23.22
N THR A 18 -23.44 -10.75 23.38
CA THR A 18 -23.82 -9.78 22.38
C THR A 18 -22.63 -8.84 22.35
N LEU A 19 -21.70 -9.12 21.44
CA LEU A 19 -20.52 -8.30 21.19
C LEU A 19 -21.01 -6.87 21.04
N ASN A 20 -20.73 -6.04 22.05
CA ASN A 20 -21.13 -4.66 22.04
C ASN A 20 -20.23 -3.95 21.03
N LYS A 21 -20.74 -3.81 19.80
CA LYS A 21 -20.00 -3.20 18.68
C LYS A 21 -19.46 -1.82 19.03
N THR A 22 -20.22 -1.04 19.81
CA THR A 22 -19.78 0.29 20.26
C THR A 22 -18.59 0.18 21.21
N GLN A 23 -18.63 -0.72 22.19
CA GLN A 23 -17.51 -0.94 23.10
C GLN A 23 -16.26 -1.41 22.35
N LEU A 24 -16.40 -2.36 21.41
CA LEU A 24 -15.28 -2.84 20.61
C LEU A 24 -14.71 -1.74 19.71
N ARG A 25 -15.56 -0.89 19.13
CA ARG A 25 -15.13 0.27 18.34
C ARG A 25 -14.28 1.22 19.19
N GLU A 26 -14.70 1.52 20.42
CA GLU A 26 -13.93 2.38 21.31
C GLU A 26 -12.61 1.72 21.73
N GLN A 27 -12.59 0.40 21.99
CA GLN A 27 -11.34 -0.33 22.27
C GLN A 27 -10.35 -0.25 21.10
N VAL A 28 -10.82 -0.41 19.85
CA VAL A 28 -9.99 -0.27 18.66
C VAL A 28 -9.44 1.16 18.54
N ARG A 29 -10.28 2.17 18.82
CA ARG A 29 -9.85 3.59 18.85
C ARG A 29 -8.78 3.83 19.92
N GLU A 30 -8.95 3.30 21.12
CA GLU A 30 -7.96 3.40 22.21
C GLU A 30 -6.62 2.73 21.82
N MET A 31 -6.67 1.54 21.21
CA MET A 31 -5.48 0.84 20.73
C MET A 31 -4.75 1.63 19.65
N PHE A 32 -5.48 2.23 18.71
CA PHE A 32 -4.90 3.09 17.69
C PHE A 32 -4.19 4.30 18.33
N HIS A 33 -4.86 5.03 19.21
CA HIS A 33 -4.23 6.19 19.85
C HIS A 33 -3.06 5.82 20.75
N HIS A 34 -3.08 4.66 21.40
CA HIS A 34 -1.93 4.14 22.14
C HIS A 34 -0.71 3.98 21.21
N ALA A 35 -0.88 3.32 20.06
CA ALA A 35 0.20 3.12 19.09
C ALA A 35 0.65 4.43 18.44
N TYR A 36 -0.30 5.22 17.93
CA TYR A 36 -0.04 6.50 17.24
C TYR A 36 0.67 7.50 18.17
N SER A 37 0.15 7.71 19.38
CA SER A 37 0.77 8.65 20.33
C SER A 37 2.16 8.17 20.76
N SER A 38 2.36 6.85 20.92
CA SER A 38 3.68 6.29 21.21
C SER A 38 4.68 6.53 20.08
N TYR A 39 4.23 6.38 18.82
CA TYR A 39 5.05 6.72 17.66
C TYR A 39 5.41 8.22 17.65
N MET A 40 4.43 9.10 17.84
CA MET A 40 4.66 10.54 17.86
C MET A 40 5.62 10.98 18.98
N ASN A 41 5.55 10.34 20.15
CA ASN A 41 6.38 10.69 21.31
C ASN A 41 7.80 10.11 21.27
N HIS A 42 8.00 8.94 20.63
CA HIS A 42 9.24 8.18 20.77
C HIS A 42 9.97 7.87 19.46
N ALA A 43 9.29 8.00 18.32
CA ALA A 43 9.84 7.57 17.04
C ALA A 43 9.82 8.65 15.97
N TYR A 44 8.79 9.50 15.90
CA TYR A 44 8.74 10.60 14.93
C TYR A 44 10.05 11.43 14.98
N PRO A 45 10.70 11.71 13.83
CA PRO A 45 10.26 11.52 12.44
C PRO A 45 10.69 10.20 11.76
N ALA A 46 11.13 9.19 12.51
CA ALA A 46 11.50 7.89 11.96
C ALA A 46 10.33 7.21 11.22
N ASP A 47 10.63 6.23 10.37
CA ASP A 47 9.60 5.53 9.61
C ASP A 47 8.72 4.64 10.49
N GLU A 48 9.28 4.04 11.54
CA GLU A 48 8.57 3.16 12.46
C GLU A 48 9.01 3.37 13.91
N LEU A 49 8.15 2.97 14.86
CA LEU A 49 8.51 2.78 16.26
C LEU A 49 9.05 1.36 16.48
N MET A 50 10.14 1.23 17.23
CA MET A 50 10.61 -0.04 17.79
C MET A 50 10.02 -0.21 19.20
N PRO A 51 8.87 -0.90 19.36
CA PRO A 51 8.01 -0.77 20.55
C PRO A 51 8.65 -1.28 21.83
N LEU A 52 9.51 -2.31 21.77
CA LEU A 52 10.19 -2.84 22.95
C LEU A 52 11.27 -1.91 23.49
N SER A 53 11.81 -1.03 22.65
CA SER A 53 12.93 -0.14 23.00
C SER A 53 12.54 1.32 23.07
N CYS A 54 11.30 1.68 22.69
CA CYS A 54 10.80 3.04 22.56
C CYS A 54 11.75 3.97 21.76
N LYS A 55 12.20 3.50 20.60
CA LYS A 55 13.10 4.24 19.70
C LYS A 55 12.56 4.25 18.28
N GLY A 56 12.84 5.31 17.53
CA GLY A 56 12.58 5.37 16.09
C GLY A 56 13.48 4.42 15.30
N ARG A 57 12.91 3.78 14.26
CA ARG A 57 13.63 2.97 13.29
C ARG A 57 13.93 3.79 12.03
N TYR A 58 15.21 4.05 11.82
CA TYR A 58 15.74 4.68 10.61
C TYR A 58 16.42 3.65 9.73
N ARG A 59 16.26 3.79 8.41
CA ARG A 59 16.90 2.91 7.42
C ARG A 59 18.43 2.94 7.60
N GLY A 60 19.04 1.76 7.71
CA GLY A 60 20.49 1.59 7.80
C GLY A 60 21.10 1.81 9.20
N VAL A 61 20.31 2.19 10.21
CA VAL A 61 20.82 2.41 11.59
C VAL A 61 20.75 1.13 12.45
N ALA A 62 19.66 0.39 12.34
CA ALA A 62 19.44 -0.86 13.06
C ALA A 62 19.78 -2.08 12.18
N PRO A 63 20.04 -3.26 12.77
CA PRO A 63 20.19 -4.49 12.00
C PRO A 63 19.02 -4.71 11.04
N SER A 64 19.35 -5.09 9.80
CA SER A 64 18.37 -5.30 8.74
C SER A 64 17.41 -6.43 9.11
N ARG A 65 16.11 -6.21 8.88
CA ARG A 65 15.03 -7.21 8.98
C ARG A 65 14.73 -7.88 7.62
N GLY A 66 15.62 -7.76 6.64
CA GLY A 66 15.38 -8.20 5.27
C GLY A 66 14.39 -7.28 4.54
N ASP A 67 13.53 -7.86 3.70
CA ASP A 67 12.63 -7.13 2.80
C ASP A 67 11.66 -6.18 3.53
N VAL A 68 11.36 -6.45 4.81
CA VAL A 68 10.51 -5.57 5.64
C VAL A 68 11.06 -4.15 5.72
N ASP A 69 12.39 -4.00 5.74
CA ASP A 69 12.98 -2.66 5.82
C ASP A 69 12.95 -1.92 4.48
N ASP A 70 12.62 -2.58 3.36
CA ASP A 70 12.60 -1.93 2.04
C ASP A 70 11.42 -0.98 1.83
N ALA A 71 10.43 -1.02 2.73
CA ALA A 71 9.41 0.02 2.85
C ALA A 71 9.95 1.32 3.50
N LEU A 72 11.10 1.26 4.19
CA LEU A 72 11.66 2.39 4.94
C LEU A 72 12.52 3.27 4.02
N GLY A 73 12.17 4.54 3.87
CA GLY A 73 12.92 5.53 3.09
C GLY A 73 13.23 6.82 3.84
N ASN A 74 13.16 6.79 5.17
CA ASN A 74 13.32 7.94 6.08
C ASN A 74 12.37 9.10 5.75
N PHE A 75 11.10 8.78 5.49
CA PHE A 75 10.05 9.73 5.12
C PHE A 75 8.84 9.66 6.07
N SER A 76 9.06 9.23 7.31
CA SER A 76 8.02 9.10 8.35
C SER A 76 6.87 8.19 7.90
N LEU A 77 7.20 7.00 7.37
CA LEU A 77 6.24 6.03 6.83
C LEU A 77 4.98 5.84 7.70
N THR A 78 5.13 5.57 9.00
CA THR A 78 4.00 5.38 9.92
C THR A 78 3.06 6.59 9.95
N LEU A 79 3.60 7.81 9.88
CA LEU A 79 2.77 9.02 9.87
C LEU A 79 1.93 9.11 8.59
N ILE A 80 2.53 8.80 7.44
CA ILE A 80 1.85 8.79 6.13
C ILE A 80 0.74 7.73 6.12
N ASP A 81 1.05 6.50 6.54
CA ASP A 81 0.10 5.38 6.61
C ASP A 81 -1.04 5.61 7.60
N SER A 82 -0.86 6.51 8.58
CA SER A 82 -1.89 6.78 9.60
C SER A 82 -2.85 7.92 9.23
N LEU A 83 -2.59 8.68 8.16
CA LEU A 83 -3.35 9.88 7.81
C LEU A 83 -4.86 9.60 7.64
N ASP A 84 -5.20 8.58 6.86
CA ASP A 84 -6.60 8.26 6.59
C ASP A 84 -7.32 7.69 7.81
N THR A 85 -6.60 6.94 8.65
CA THR A 85 -7.12 6.35 9.87
C THR A 85 -7.47 7.42 10.91
N LEU A 86 -6.69 8.51 11.00
CA LEU A 86 -7.06 9.67 11.82
C LEU A 86 -8.42 10.24 11.40
N MET A 87 -8.68 10.34 10.10
CA MET A 87 -9.98 10.78 9.58
C MET A 87 -11.10 9.78 9.86
N VAL A 88 -10.84 8.47 9.75
CA VAL A 88 -11.82 7.41 10.10
C VAL A 88 -12.26 7.52 11.56
N PHE A 89 -11.34 7.86 12.47
CA PHE A 89 -11.67 8.10 13.88
C PHE A 89 -12.20 9.52 14.16
N SER A 90 -12.39 10.34 13.14
CA SER A 90 -12.83 11.74 13.25
C SER A 90 -11.89 12.61 14.09
N ASP A 91 -10.59 12.27 14.16
CA ASP A 91 -9.58 13.06 14.84
C ASP A 91 -9.05 14.17 13.90
N PHE A 92 -9.94 15.11 13.60
CA PHE A 92 -9.66 16.16 12.62
C PHE A 92 -8.51 17.06 13.07
N TYR A 93 -8.34 17.31 14.37
CA TYR A 93 -7.24 18.16 14.83
C TYR A 93 -5.89 17.51 14.55
N GLU A 94 -5.74 16.23 14.94
CA GLU A 94 -4.49 15.52 14.73
C GLU A 94 -4.25 15.22 13.25
N PHE A 95 -5.29 14.90 12.48
CA PHE A 95 -5.17 14.80 11.02
C PHE A 95 -4.56 16.08 10.41
N LYS A 96 -5.10 17.26 10.75
CA LYS A 96 -4.57 18.53 10.26
C LYS A 96 -3.10 18.75 10.64
N HIS A 97 -2.74 18.38 11.86
CA HIS A 97 -1.37 18.45 12.36
C HIS A 97 -0.46 17.51 11.56
N ALA A 98 -0.83 16.25 11.42
CA ALA A 98 -0.10 15.26 10.64
C ALA A 98 0.08 15.68 9.17
N VAL A 99 -0.94 16.23 8.52
CA VAL A 99 -0.83 16.74 7.13
C VAL A 99 0.22 17.84 7.02
N LYS A 100 0.34 18.75 8.01
CA LYS A 100 1.40 19.78 8.01
C LYS A 100 2.79 19.15 8.12
N LEU A 101 2.96 18.15 8.97
CA LEU A 101 4.23 17.45 9.14
C LEU A 101 4.63 16.73 7.85
N VAL A 102 3.69 15.95 7.27
CA VAL A 102 3.91 15.22 6.01
C VAL A 102 4.21 16.16 4.84
N SER A 103 3.59 17.33 4.79
CA SER A 103 3.85 18.33 3.75
C SER A 103 5.29 18.85 3.75
N ASN A 104 6.04 18.70 4.85
CA ASN A 104 7.43 19.13 4.97
C ASN A 104 8.45 18.03 4.65
N ILE A 105 8.01 16.80 4.39
CA ILE A 105 8.90 15.65 4.13
C ILE A 105 9.53 15.75 2.75
N SER A 106 10.81 15.38 2.62
CA SER A 106 11.51 15.31 1.34
C SER A 106 11.67 13.86 0.90
N PHE A 107 11.39 13.57 -0.37
CA PHE A 107 11.72 12.28 -1.00
C PHE A 107 13.05 12.32 -1.78
N ASP A 108 13.77 13.45 -1.75
CA ASP A 108 15.10 13.58 -2.37
C ASP A 108 16.21 12.98 -1.50
N THR A 109 16.10 11.68 -1.24
CA THR A 109 16.96 10.96 -0.31
C THR A 109 17.73 9.87 -1.05
N ASP A 110 19.03 9.74 -0.78
CA ASP A 110 19.85 8.66 -1.32
C ASP A 110 19.57 7.35 -0.57
N VAL A 111 18.44 6.74 -0.91
CA VAL A 111 17.96 5.51 -0.30
C VAL A 111 17.29 4.63 -1.36
N VAL A 112 17.61 3.34 -1.32
CA VAL A 112 16.96 2.32 -2.14
C VAL A 112 15.72 1.81 -1.41
N VAL A 113 14.58 1.92 -2.08
CA VAL A 113 13.26 1.49 -1.59
C VAL A 113 12.64 0.44 -2.50
N SER A 114 11.69 -0.31 -1.96
CA SER A 114 10.78 -1.16 -2.75
C SER A 114 9.80 -0.29 -3.52
N VAL A 115 9.71 -0.50 -4.84
CA VAL A 115 8.76 0.22 -5.71
C VAL A 115 7.32 -0.10 -5.32
N PHE A 116 7.06 -1.37 -5.03
CA PHE A 116 5.75 -1.87 -4.60
C PHE A 116 5.31 -1.28 -3.25
N GLU A 117 6.14 -1.42 -2.21
CA GLU A 117 5.80 -0.93 -0.87
C GLU A 117 5.65 0.60 -0.85
N THR A 118 6.54 1.31 -1.54
CA THR A 118 6.46 2.78 -1.63
C THR A 118 5.19 3.22 -2.34
N ASN A 119 4.74 2.48 -3.37
CA ASN A 119 3.50 2.79 -4.05
C ASN A 119 2.28 2.60 -3.13
N ILE A 120 2.08 1.40 -2.59
CA ILE A 120 0.85 1.09 -1.85
C ILE A 120 0.74 1.84 -0.52
N ARG A 121 1.88 2.15 0.13
CA ARG A 121 1.92 2.84 1.42
C ARG A 121 2.04 4.35 1.27
N VAL A 122 3.07 4.80 0.54
CA VAL A 122 3.41 6.22 0.48
C VAL A 122 2.56 6.94 -0.56
N VAL A 123 2.55 6.49 -1.82
CA VAL A 123 1.72 7.11 -2.86
C VAL A 123 0.24 6.97 -2.47
N GLY A 124 -0.19 5.75 -2.09
CA GLY A 124 -1.54 5.46 -1.62
C GLY A 124 -1.96 6.31 -0.43
N GLY A 125 -1.15 6.35 0.64
CA GLY A 125 -1.43 7.15 1.84
C GLY A 125 -1.48 8.66 1.58
N LEU A 126 -0.59 9.19 0.75
CA LEU A 126 -0.60 10.61 0.35
C LEU A 126 -1.83 10.97 -0.49
N LEU A 127 -2.24 10.10 -1.43
CA LEU A 127 -3.43 10.30 -2.25
C LEU A 127 -4.72 10.20 -1.41
N SER A 128 -4.82 9.20 -0.55
CA SER A 128 -5.94 9.03 0.39
C SER A 128 -6.04 10.26 1.32
N GLY A 129 -4.92 10.66 1.93
CA GLY A 129 -4.82 11.86 2.75
C GLY A 129 -5.19 13.13 1.98
N HIS A 130 -4.79 13.26 0.71
CA HIS A 130 -5.18 14.39 -0.15
C HIS A 130 -6.70 14.45 -0.36
N LEU A 131 -7.33 13.34 -0.75
CA LEU A 131 -8.77 13.29 -0.99
C LEU A 131 -9.57 13.63 0.29
N LEU A 132 -9.16 13.07 1.43
CA LEU A 132 -9.77 13.36 2.72
C LEU A 132 -9.54 14.80 3.17
N ALA A 133 -8.37 15.37 2.88
CA ALA A 133 -8.07 16.79 3.07
C ALA A 133 -9.03 17.68 2.26
N LYS A 134 -9.32 17.34 1.00
CA LYS A 134 -10.30 18.08 0.18
C LYS A 134 -11.72 17.96 0.72
N ILE A 135 -12.11 16.76 1.19
CA ILE A 135 -13.42 16.54 1.82
C ILE A 135 -13.53 17.42 3.08
N LEU A 136 -12.56 17.35 3.98
CA LEU A 136 -12.55 18.15 5.21
C LEU A 136 -12.54 19.66 4.92
N GLN A 137 -11.81 20.11 3.89
CA GLN A 137 -11.82 21.50 3.44
C GLN A 137 -13.20 21.94 2.97
N SER A 138 -13.97 21.05 2.33
CA SER A 138 -15.33 21.35 1.85
C SER A 138 -16.37 21.37 2.97
N GLU A 139 -16.21 20.52 4.00
CA GLU A 139 -17.13 20.42 5.12
C GLU A 139 -16.84 21.46 6.22
N ILE A 140 -15.57 21.77 6.48
CA ILE A 140 -15.12 22.70 7.53
C ILE A 140 -14.04 23.66 7.00
N PRO A 141 -14.40 24.62 6.12
CA PRO A 141 -13.42 25.46 5.42
C PRO A 141 -12.48 26.23 6.35
N GLU A 142 -13.03 26.93 7.35
CA GLU A 142 -12.29 27.85 8.25
C GLU A 142 -11.09 27.18 8.96
N ASN A 143 -11.13 25.86 9.13
CA ASN A 143 -10.12 25.10 9.85
C ASN A 143 -9.04 24.48 8.95
N PHE A 144 -9.18 24.56 7.63
CA PHE A 144 -8.30 23.90 6.66
C PHE A 144 -8.03 24.70 5.37
N GLU A 145 -8.26 26.01 5.39
CA GLU A 145 -8.05 26.91 4.22
C GLU A 145 -6.61 26.92 3.71
N TRP A 146 -5.63 26.73 4.60
CA TRP A 146 -4.21 26.74 4.25
C TRP A 146 -3.80 25.56 3.35
N TYR A 147 -4.63 24.52 3.27
CA TYR A 147 -4.35 23.35 2.45
C TYR A 147 -4.52 23.70 0.96
N ASN A 148 -3.45 23.52 0.20
CA ASN A 148 -3.35 23.82 -1.22
C ASN A 148 -2.65 22.66 -1.94
N ASP A 149 -3.24 21.48 -1.80
CA ASP A 149 -2.86 20.24 -2.51
C ASP A 149 -1.41 19.78 -2.24
N GLN A 150 -0.82 20.16 -1.10
CA GLN A 150 0.56 19.80 -0.76
C GLN A 150 0.78 18.28 -0.78
N LEU A 151 -0.18 17.48 -0.29
CA LEU A 151 -0.06 16.01 -0.33
C LEU A 151 -0.11 15.45 -1.75
N LEU A 152 -0.90 16.05 -2.66
CA LEU A 152 -0.93 15.63 -4.06
C LEU A 152 0.42 15.93 -4.74
N GLN A 153 1.02 17.08 -4.43
CA GLN A 153 2.36 17.43 -4.92
C GLN A 153 3.42 16.44 -4.40
N LYS A 154 3.32 16.04 -3.12
CA LYS A 154 4.18 15.01 -2.53
C LYS A 154 3.98 13.64 -3.18
N ALA A 155 2.72 13.24 -3.43
CA ALA A 155 2.41 12.00 -4.13
C ALA A 155 3.01 11.99 -5.54
N LYS A 156 2.89 13.11 -6.27
CA LYS A 156 3.51 13.26 -7.60
C LYS A 156 5.03 13.17 -7.54
N ASP A 157 5.67 13.83 -6.58
CA ASP A 157 7.13 13.81 -6.40
C ASP A 157 7.64 12.37 -6.18
N VAL A 158 7.10 11.67 -5.17
CA VAL A 158 7.55 10.30 -4.88
C VAL A 158 7.23 9.33 -6.03
N ALA A 159 6.05 9.40 -6.64
CA ALA A 159 5.71 8.56 -7.79
C ALA A 159 6.61 8.82 -9.00
N SER A 160 7.00 10.09 -9.24
CA SER A 160 7.93 10.45 -10.31
C SER A 160 9.31 9.81 -10.10
N ARG A 161 9.75 9.69 -8.85
CA ARG A 161 10.99 9.01 -8.46
C ARG A 161 10.93 7.49 -8.63
N LEU A 162 9.73 6.92 -8.69
CA LEU A 162 9.52 5.50 -9.00
C LEU A 162 9.53 5.20 -10.50
N LEU A 163 9.24 6.19 -11.36
CA LEU A 163 9.17 6.00 -12.81
C LEU A 163 10.41 5.38 -13.47
N PRO A 164 11.66 5.69 -13.04
CA PRO A 164 12.85 5.03 -13.58
C PRO A 164 12.79 3.50 -13.49
N ALA A 165 12.13 2.93 -12.46
CA ALA A 165 11.97 1.48 -12.31
C ALA A 165 11.24 0.84 -13.49
N PHE A 166 10.35 1.57 -14.16
CA PHE A 166 9.58 1.11 -15.31
C PHE A 166 10.33 1.25 -16.65
N ASN A 167 11.61 1.62 -16.63
CA ASN A 167 12.44 1.72 -17.83
C ASN A 167 13.09 0.38 -18.16
N THR A 168 12.26 -0.64 -18.37
CA THR A 168 12.66 -1.99 -18.78
C THR A 168 12.17 -2.28 -20.20
N THR A 169 12.68 -3.34 -20.82
CA THR A 169 12.29 -3.73 -22.18
C THR A 169 10.80 -4.06 -22.27
N THR A 170 10.22 -4.65 -21.22
CA THR A 170 8.81 -5.00 -21.18
C THR A 170 7.92 -3.89 -20.64
N GLY A 171 8.47 -2.96 -19.84
CA GLY A 171 7.71 -2.01 -19.03
C GLY A 171 7.26 -2.56 -17.68
N ILE A 172 7.59 -3.82 -17.33
CA ILE A 172 7.47 -4.34 -15.96
C ILE A 172 8.54 -3.64 -15.10
N PRO A 173 8.18 -3.08 -13.93
CA PRO A 173 9.13 -2.36 -13.11
C PRO A 173 10.17 -3.27 -12.44
N TYR A 174 11.39 -2.77 -12.30
CA TYR A 174 12.34 -3.30 -11.31
C TYR A 174 11.72 -3.29 -9.90
N PRO A 175 12.06 -4.25 -9.02
CA PRO A 175 11.48 -4.32 -7.68
C PRO A 175 11.93 -3.16 -6.77
N ARG A 176 13.09 -2.55 -7.07
CA ARG A 176 13.75 -1.55 -6.24
C ARG A 176 14.25 -0.38 -7.07
N VAL A 177 14.29 0.80 -6.46
CA VAL A 177 14.77 2.04 -7.07
C VAL A 177 15.37 2.95 -5.99
N ASN A 178 16.37 3.76 -6.35
CA ASN A 178 16.88 4.81 -5.47
C ASN A 178 16.06 6.09 -5.63
N LEU A 179 15.57 6.67 -4.53
CA LEU A 179 14.68 7.85 -4.60
C LEU A 179 15.36 9.13 -5.15
N LYS A 180 16.70 9.23 -5.05
CA LYS A 180 17.46 10.37 -5.55
C LYS A 180 18.07 10.13 -6.93
N TYR A 181 18.66 8.96 -7.13
CA TYR A 181 19.42 8.63 -8.34
C TYR A 181 18.69 7.69 -9.30
N GLY A 182 17.47 7.26 -8.99
CA GLY A 182 16.73 6.31 -9.83
C GLY A 182 17.45 4.96 -9.93
N LEU A 183 17.85 4.61 -11.15
CA LEU A 183 18.59 3.37 -11.46
C LEU A 183 20.06 3.62 -11.84
N ASP A 184 20.55 4.86 -11.72
CA ASP A 184 21.92 5.18 -12.11
C ASP A 184 22.93 4.40 -11.25
N GLY A 185 24.07 4.05 -11.84
CA GLY A 185 25.15 3.32 -11.15
C GLY A 185 25.78 4.06 -9.96
N ASN A 186 25.45 5.35 -9.80
CA ASN A 186 25.83 6.16 -8.63
C ASN A 186 24.91 5.91 -7.41
N ALA A 187 23.81 5.16 -7.58
CA ALA A 187 22.92 4.80 -6.49
C ALA A 187 23.63 3.90 -5.48
N HIS A 188 23.87 4.40 -4.27
CA HIS A 188 24.48 3.60 -3.22
C HIS A 188 23.61 2.37 -2.89
N ASN A 189 24.25 1.20 -2.86
CA ASN A 189 23.65 -0.09 -2.47
C ASN A 189 22.48 -0.59 -3.34
N LEU A 190 22.25 0.00 -4.53
CA LEU A 190 21.27 -0.55 -5.46
C LEU A 190 21.82 -1.84 -6.08
N ARG A 191 21.28 -2.98 -5.67
CA ARG A 191 21.57 -4.27 -6.31
C ARG A 191 20.68 -4.39 -7.54
N TYR A 192 21.30 -4.50 -8.71
CA TYR A 192 20.56 -4.74 -9.94
C TYR A 192 19.91 -6.12 -9.87
N GLN A 193 18.59 -6.15 -9.94
CA GLN A 193 17.77 -7.36 -9.91
C GLN A 193 16.90 -7.33 -11.14
N GLU A 194 17.01 -8.34 -11.99
CA GLU A 194 16.22 -8.43 -13.21
C GLU A 194 14.91 -9.17 -13.01
N ASP A 195 14.57 -9.50 -11.77
CA ASP A 195 13.40 -10.27 -11.38
C ASP A 195 12.50 -9.50 -10.41
N THR A 196 11.19 -9.66 -10.57
CA THR A 196 10.19 -9.04 -9.69
C THR A 196 9.04 -10.01 -9.44
N CYS A 197 8.28 -9.78 -8.36
CA CYS A 197 7.10 -10.58 -8.09
C CYS A 197 5.88 -10.09 -8.86
N THR A 198 4.91 -10.97 -9.14
CA THR A 198 3.70 -10.61 -9.89
C THR A 198 2.87 -9.54 -9.20
N ALA A 199 2.68 -9.64 -7.88
CA ALA A 199 2.07 -8.59 -7.07
C ALA A 199 2.88 -7.28 -7.14
N CYS A 200 4.21 -7.36 -7.05
CA CYS A 200 5.09 -6.20 -7.03
C CYS A 200 4.92 -5.32 -8.27
N ALA A 201 4.75 -5.94 -9.44
CA ALA A 201 4.54 -5.25 -10.70
C ALA A 201 3.05 -5.02 -11.05
N GLY A 202 2.16 -5.88 -10.54
CA GLY A 202 0.73 -5.88 -10.81
C GLY A 202 -0.10 -4.95 -9.93
N THR A 203 0.47 -4.47 -8.83
CA THR A 203 -0.22 -3.75 -7.77
C THR A 203 0.18 -2.28 -7.74
N MET A 204 0.10 -1.64 -8.91
CA MET A 204 0.48 -0.22 -9.12
C MET A 204 -0.68 0.64 -9.64
N ILE A 205 -1.70 0.01 -10.26
CA ILE A 205 -2.65 0.72 -11.11
C ILE A 205 -3.60 1.64 -10.35
N LEU A 206 -3.98 1.33 -9.11
CA LEU A 206 -4.94 2.16 -8.37
C LEU A 206 -4.37 3.53 -8.06
N GLU A 207 -3.17 3.56 -7.48
CA GLU A 207 -2.46 4.77 -7.08
C GLU A 207 -2.04 5.57 -8.31
N PHE A 208 -1.43 4.90 -9.30
CA PHE A 208 -0.93 5.57 -10.49
C PHE A 208 -2.06 6.11 -11.37
N ALA A 209 -3.19 5.40 -11.47
CA ALA A 209 -4.35 5.93 -12.19
C ALA A 209 -4.97 7.11 -11.45
N ALA A 210 -5.19 7.01 -10.14
CA ALA A 210 -5.72 8.12 -9.33
C ALA A 210 -4.83 9.36 -9.45
N LEU A 211 -3.50 9.20 -9.32
CA LEU A 211 -2.53 10.28 -9.49
C LEU A 211 -2.61 10.90 -10.88
N SER A 212 -2.66 10.08 -11.94
CA SER A 212 -2.80 10.57 -13.32
C SER A 212 -4.06 11.42 -13.51
N ARG A 213 -5.20 11.00 -12.96
CA ARG A 213 -6.45 11.78 -13.07
C ARG A 213 -6.40 13.08 -12.28
N LEU A 214 -5.84 13.06 -11.07
CA LEU A 214 -5.74 14.24 -10.20
C LEU A 214 -4.73 15.28 -10.71
N THR A 215 -3.67 14.84 -11.38
CA THR A 215 -2.58 15.70 -11.87
C THR A 215 -2.64 16.00 -13.37
N ASN A 216 -3.58 15.37 -14.09
CA ASN A 216 -3.67 15.38 -15.55
C ASN A 216 -2.38 14.95 -16.26
N ASP A 217 -1.64 14.03 -15.63
CA ASP A 217 -0.37 13.51 -16.13
C ASP A 217 -0.50 12.01 -16.42
N PRO A 218 -0.67 11.59 -17.69
CA PRO A 218 -1.08 10.23 -18.02
C PRO A 218 0.04 9.19 -17.86
N VAL A 219 1.30 9.63 -17.65
CA VAL A 219 2.46 8.72 -17.63
C VAL A 219 2.33 7.63 -16.56
N PHE A 220 1.78 7.96 -15.38
CA PHE A 220 1.64 7.02 -14.27
C PHE A 220 0.66 5.90 -14.65
N GLU A 221 -0.59 6.23 -15.01
CA GLU A 221 -1.60 5.26 -15.43
C GLU A 221 -1.09 4.39 -16.60
N GLN A 222 -0.44 4.99 -17.59
CA GLN A 222 0.09 4.27 -18.76
C GLN A 222 1.15 3.24 -18.37
N LYS A 223 2.09 3.58 -17.49
CA LYS A 223 3.13 2.66 -17.02
C LYS A 223 2.53 1.49 -16.24
N ALA A 224 1.63 1.76 -15.29
CA ALA A 224 0.99 0.71 -14.51
C ALA A 224 0.11 -0.23 -15.37
N ARG A 225 -0.65 0.32 -16.33
CA ARG A 225 -1.44 -0.49 -17.28
C ARG A 225 -0.56 -1.39 -18.13
N THR A 226 0.55 -0.85 -18.64
CA THR A 226 1.49 -1.62 -19.46
C THR A 226 2.04 -2.83 -18.70
N ALA A 227 2.44 -2.65 -17.43
CA ALA A 227 2.92 -3.73 -16.60
C ALA A 227 1.86 -4.85 -16.43
N MET A 228 0.61 -4.49 -16.09
CA MET A 228 -0.47 -5.47 -15.98
C MET A 228 -0.81 -6.15 -17.31
N ASP A 229 -0.73 -5.44 -18.43
CA ASP A 229 -0.96 -5.99 -19.77
C ASP A 229 0.09 -7.02 -20.16
N VAL A 230 1.35 -6.79 -19.80
CA VAL A 230 2.44 -7.75 -20.02
C VAL A 230 2.24 -8.99 -19.14
N ILE A 231 2.01 -8.82 -17.84
CA ILE A 231 1.75 -9.93 -16.91
C ILE A 231 0.59 -10.80 -17.44
N TRP A 232 -0.51 -10.17 -17.83
CA TRP A 232 -1.68 -10.85 -18.38
C TRP A 232 -1.37 -11.67 -19.64
N LYS A 233 -0.51 -11.15 -20.53
CA LYS A 233 -0.11 -11.87 -21.75
C LYS A 233 0.75 -13.09 -21.46
N GLN A 234 1.48 -13.09 -20.34
CA GLN A 234 2.39 -14.17 -19.96
C GLN A 234 1.72 -15.32 -19.21
N ARG A 235 0.45 -15.19 -18.83
CA ARG A 235 -0.30 -16.26 -18.17
C ARG A 235 -0.24 -17.58 -18.95
N ASN A 236 -0.35 -18.69 -18.22
CA ASN A 236 -0.39 -20.02 -18.79
C ASN A 236 -1.61 -20.16 -19.73
N ARG A 237 -1.39 -20.64 -20.96
CA ARG A 237 -2.47 -20.73 -21.97
C ARG A 237 -3.55 -21.77 -21.66
N PHE A 238 -3.28 -22.71 -20.75
CA PHE A 238 -4.22 -23.79 -20.40
C PHE A 238 -4.98 -23.51 -19.11
N SER A 239 -4.32 -22.89 -18.11
CA SER A 239 -4.95 -22.59 -16.83
C SER A 239 -5.32 -21.11 -16.64
N ASP A 240 -4.91 -20.24 -17.57
CA ASP A 240 -4.99 -18.77 -17.47
C ASP A 240 -4.34 -18.16 -16.20
N LEU A 241 -3.57 -18.96 -15.44
CA LEU A 241 -2.88 -18.53 -14.22
C LEU A 241 -1.52 -17.88 -14.52
N VAL A 242 -1.10 -16.96 -13.65
CA VAL A 242 0.19 -16.28 -13.69
C VAL A 242 1.19 -16.93 -12.73
N GLY A 243 2.49 -16.84 -13.03
CA GLY A 243 3.54 -17.28 -12.10
C GLY A 243 3.77 -16.28 -10.97
N SER A 244 4.68 -16.61 -10.04
CA SER A 244 5.00 -15.78 -8.87
C SER A 244 6.10 -14.75 -9.13
N VAL A 245 7.12 -15.10 -9.93
CA VAL A 245 8.28 -14.25 -10.21
C VAL A 245 8.60 -14.26 -11.70
N LEU A 246 8.82 -13.08 -12.28
CA LEU A 246 9.14 -12.89 -13.71
C LEU A 246 10.36 -12.00 -13.94
N ASN A 247 11.06 -12.25 -15.04
CA ASN A 247 12.15 -11.40 -15.50
C ASN A 247 11.59 -10.11 -16.13
N VAL A 248 12.12 -8.94 -15.75
CA VAL A 248 11.61 -7.64 -16.17
C VAL A 248 11.97 -7.28 -17.62
N HIS A 249 12.95 -7.95 -18.23
CA HIS A 249 13.37 -7.72 -19.61
C HIS A 249 12.76 -8.71 -20.60
N SER A 250 12.75 -10.01 -20.27
CA SER A 250 12.16 -11.03 -21.14
C SER A 250 10.66 -11.22 -20.91
N GLY A 251 10.17 -10.91 -19.69
CA GLY A 251 8.82 -11.23 -19.26
C GLY A 251 8.60 -12.71 -18.94
N ASP A 252 9.64 -13.54 -19.00
CA ASP A 252 9.54 -14.97 -18.73
C ASP A 252 9.39 -15.23 -17.23
N TRP A 253 8.58 -16.23 -16.89
CA TRP A 253 8.48 -16.73 -15.52
C TRP A 253 9.78 -17.39 -15.07
N ILE A 254 10.38 -16.82 -14.03
CA ILE A 254 11.48 -17.41 -13.27
C ILE A 254 10.93 -18.44 -12.29
N GLN A 255 9.83 -18.09 -11.61
CA GLN A 255 9.07 -18.97 -10.74
C GLN A 255 7.64 -19.09 -11.26
N ARG A 256 7.20 -20.33 -11.47
CA ARG A 256 5.95 -20.68 -12.17
C ARG A 256 4.86 -21.19 -11.25
N ASP A 257 5.15 -21.30 -9.95
CA ASP A 257 4.12 -21.55 -8.96
C ASP A 257 3.07 -20.44 -9.03
N SER A 258 1.81 -20.85 -8.87
CA SER A 258 0.67 -19.97 -8.89
C SER A 258 -0.15 -20.21 -7.63
N GLY A 259 -0.74 -19.15 -7.11
CA GLY A 259 -1.57 -19.20 -5.92
C GLY A 259 -2.19 -17.83 -5.64
N VAL A 260 -2.94 -17.77 -4.56
CA VAL A 260 -3.53 -16.54 -4.02
C VAL A 260 -2.75 -15.99 -2.82
N GLY A 261 -1.52 -16.49 -2.63
CA GLY A 261 -0.63 -16.11 -1.54
C GLY A 261 0.32 -14.96 -1.90
N ALA A 262 1.24 -14.70 -0.97
CA ALA A 262 2.24 -13.63 -1.08
C ALA A 262 3.00 -13.69 -2.41
N GLY A 263 3.16 -12.53 -3.05
CA GLY A 263 3.84 -12.38 -4.34
C GLY A 263 2.92 -12.46 -5.56
N ILE A 264 1.65 -12.85 -5.40
CA ILE A 264 0.64 -12.87 -6.46
C ILE A 264 -0.68 -12.23 -6.01
N ASP A 265 -1.12 -12.51 -4.79
CA ASP A 265 -2.35 -12.03 -4.16
C ASP A 265 -2.96 -10.73 -4.73
N SER A 266 -2.27 -9.62 -4.56
CA SER A 266 -2.76 -8.27 -4.83
C SER A 266 -2.85 -7.93 -6.31
N TYR A 267 -2.22 -8.71 -7.20
CA TYR A 267 -2.48 -8.60 -8.64
C TYR A 267 -3.95 -8.91 -8.98
N TYR A 268 -4.52 -9.96 -8.36
CA TYR A 268 -5.93 -10.31 -8.55
C TYR A 268 -6.84 -9.29 -7.88
N GLU A 269 -6.49 -8.84 -6.68
CA GLU A 269 -7.19 -7.75 -6.00
C GLU A 269 -7.29 -6.51 -6.88
N TYR A 270 -6.17 -6.12 -7.52
CA TYR A 270 -6.10 -4.91 -8.35
C TYR A 270 -6.83 -5.08 -9.68
N CYS A 271 -6.97 -6.30 -10.21
CA CYS A 271 -7.87 -6.52 -11.35
C CYS A 271 -9.31 -6.14 -10.98
N LEU A 272 -9.84 -6.61 -9.84
CA LEU A 272 -11.20 -6.24 -9.46
C LEU A 272 -11.32 -4.76 -9.09
N LYS A 273 -10.40 -4.26 -8.25
CA LYS A 273 -10.44 -2.87 -7.78
C LYS A 273 -10.24 -1.87 -8.92
N ALA A 274 -9.41 -2.16 -9.92
CA ALA A 274 -9.22 -1.27 -11.06
C ALA A 274 -10.47 -1.22 -11.95
N TYR A 275 -11.22 -2.32 -12.09
CA TYR A 275 -12.53 -2.26 -12.73
C TYR A 275 -13.49 -1.33 -11.96
N VAL A 276 -13.56 -1.46 -10.64
CA VAL A 276 -14.43 -0.59 -9.81
C VAL A 276 -14.01 0.89 -9.91
N LEU A 277 -12.71 1.18 -9.89
CA LEU A 277 -12.19 2.54 -9.92
C LEU A 277 -12.28 3.18 -11.32
N LEU A 278 -11.98 2.42 -12.38
CA LEU A 278 -11.75 2.95 -13.73
C LEU A 278 -12.88 2.63 -14.71
N GLY A 279 -13.78 1.71 -14.38
CA GLY A 279 -14.87 1.26 -15.25
C GLY A 279 -14.41 0.50 -16.50
N ASP A 280 -13.20 -0.08 -16.48
CA ASP A 280 -12.62 -0.78 -17.63
C ASP A 280 -12.85 -2.29 -17.53
N ASP A 281 -13.76 -2.79 -18.37
CA ASP A 281 -14.16 -4.20 -18.44
C ASP A 281 -12.99 -5.17 -18.66
N LYS A 282 -11.86 -4.72 -19.21
CA LYS A 282 -10.67 -5.56 -19.36
C LYS A 282 -10.19 -6.10 -18.01
N PHE A 283 -10.25 -5.29 -16.95
CA PHE A 283 -9.79 -5.75 -15.63
C PHE A 283 -10.77 -6.74 -15.00
N LEU A 284 -12.08 -6.52 -15.16
CA LEU A 284 -13.10 -7.47 -14.72
C LEU A 284 -12.98 -8.80 -15.45
N TYR A 285 -12.73 -8.76 -16.75
CA TYR A 285 -12.48 -9.95 -17.56
C TYR A 285 -11.28 -10.74 -17.01
N ARG A 286 -10.14 -10.07 -16.74
CA ARG A 286 -8.95 -10.72 -16.15
C ARG A 286 -9.26 -11.39 -14.82
N PHE A 287 -9.94 -10.67 -13.93
CA PHE A 287 -10.32 -11.17 -12.62
C PHE A 287 -11.21 -12.41 -12.72
N ASN A 288 -12.27 -12.35 -13.53
CA ASN A 288 -13.21 -13.44 -13.70
C ASN A 288 -12.55 -14.68 -14.31
N THR A 289 -11.68 -14.50 -15.32
CA THR A 289 -10.94 -15.63 -15.91
C THR A 289 -10.12 -16.37 -14.84
N VAL A 290 -9.31 -15.64 -14.07
CA VAL A 290 -8.41 -16.28 -13.10
C VAL A 290 -9.17 -16.90 -11.93
N ILE A 291 -10.20 -16.24 -11.40
CA ILE A 291 -10.99 -16.81 -10.29
C ILE A 291 -11.72 -18.07 -10.73
N ILE A 292 -12.35 -18.07 -11.92
CA ILE A 292 -13.07 -19.25 -12.42
C ILE A 292 -12.11 -20.43 -12.55
N ASP A 293 -10.93 -20.21 -13.12
CA ASP A 293 -9.98 -21.30 -13.29
C ASP A 293 -9.36 -21.74 -11.97
N TYR A 294 -9.06 -20.85 -11.03
CA TYR A 294 -8.61 -21.25 -9.70
C TYR A 294 -9.61 -22.17 -9.00
N CYS A 295 -10.92 -21.88 -9.13
CA CYS A 295 -11.99 -22.73 -8.59
C CYS A 295 -12.19 -24.05 -9.33
N ARG A 296 -11.62 -24.25 -10.54
CA ARG A 296 -11.76 -25.49 -11.32
C ARG A 296 -10.75 -26.57 -10.96
N TRP A 297 -9.62 -26.20 -10.38
CA TRP A 297 -8.51 -27.11 -10.08
C TRP A 297 -8.48 -27.58 -8.61
N CYS A 298 -9.53 -27.28 -7.84
CA CYS A 298 -9.81 -27.84 -6.51
C CYS A 298 -11.16 -28.57 -6.54
#